data_AF-A0AAW9DJ96-F1
#
_entry.id   AF-A0AAW9DJ96-F1
#
_cell.length_a   1.000
_cell.length_b   1.000
_cell.length_c   1.000
_cell.angle_alpha   90.00
_cell.angle_beta   90.00
_cell.angle_gamma   90.00
#
_symmetry.space_group_name_H-M   'P 1'
#
loop_
_entity.id
_entity.type
_entity.pdbx_description
1 polymer ?
#
loop_
_entity_poly.entity_id
_entity_poly.type
_entity_poly.pdbx_seq_one_letter_code
_entity_poly.pdbx_strand_id
1 'polypeptide(L)'
;MKGKFVLVSTIILAVFMIWLGVSQKETMLVHYYPSVTALSVSEDVTYSDVRQRLEDYSQQTDSIIARRVIEPSTSGGRTFSYDNFSQTPLPRGLEEFQASEKVESALLTKY
;
A
#
# COMPACT_ATOMS: atom_id res chain seq x y z
N MET A 1 -44.57 17.54 -9.21
CA MET A 1 -43.82 16.29 -9.49
C MET A 1 -42.36 16.55 -9.87
N LYS A 2 -42.04 17.60 -10.65
CA LYS A 2 -40.67 17.95 -11.08
C LYS A 2 -39.70 18.27 -9.92
N GLY A 3 -40.13 19.05 -8.91
CA GLY A 3 -39.25 19.43 -7.78
C GLY A 3 -38.84 18.28 -6.86
N LYS A 4 -39.73 17.31 -6.63
CA LYS A 4 -39.42 16.11 -5.84
C LYS A 4 -38.41 15.20 -6.58
N PHE A 5 -38.54 15.11 -7.90
CA PHE A 5 -37.60 14.37 -8.75
C PHE A 5 -36.19 14.99 -8.70
N VAL A 6 -36.09 16.31 -8.83
CA VAL A 6 -34.80 17.03 -8.72
C VAL A 6 -34.15 16.84 -7.35
N LEU A 7 -34.93 16.87 -6.27
CA LEU A 7 -34.40 16.64 -4.93
C LEU A 7 -33.85 15.21 -4.79
N VAL A 8 -34.61 14.21 -5.22
CA VAL A 8 -34.20 12.80 -5.14
C VAL A 8 -32.99 12.51 -6.03
N SER A 9 -32.95 13.04 -7.25
CA SER A 9 -31.79 12.84 -8.15
C SER A 9 -30.52 13.47 -7.59
N THR A 10 -30.64 14.62 -6.93
CA THR A 10 -29.50 15.31 -6.30
C THR A 10 -28.97 14.52 -5.12
N ILE A 11 -29.86 13.94 -4.29
CA ILE A 11 -29.45 13.08 -3.16
C ILE A 11 -28.75 11.82 -3.67
N ILE A 12 -29.30 11.16 -4.69
CA ILE A 12 -28.69 9.96 -5.29
C ILE A 12 -27.30 10.29 -5.84
N LEU A 13 -27.16 11.42 -6.55
CA LEU A 13 -25.87 11.84 -7.08
C LEU A 13 -24.86 12.13 -5.95
N ALA A 14 -25.28 12.79 -4.87
CA ALA A 14 -24.42 13.06 -3.72
C ALA A 14 -23.95 11.77 -3.04
N VAL A 15 -24.86 10.82 -2.81
CA VAL A 15 -24.53 9.50 -2.24
C VAL A 15 -23.56 8.75 -3.16
N PHE A 16 -23.80 8.79 -4.47
CA PHE A 16 -22.91 8.17 -5.45
C PHE A 16 -21.50 8.79 -5.43
N MET A 17 -21.38 10.11 -5.33
CA MET A 17 -20.07 10.76 -5.22
C MET A 17 -19.34 10.39 -3.93
N ILE A 18 -20.04 10.32 -2.79
CA ILE A 18 -19.46 9.88 -1.53
C ILE A 18 -18.98 8.43 -1.65
N TRP A 19 -19.81 7.55 -2.22
CA TRP A 19 -19.46 6.15 -2.44
C TRP A 19 -18.21 6.01 -3.31
N LEU A 20 -18.15 6.70 -4.44
CA LEU A 20 -17.01 6.70 -5.35
C LEU A 20 -15.72 7.14 -4.65
N GLY A 21 -15.81 8.19 -3.82
CA GLY A 21 -14.68 8.67 -3.03
C GLY A 21 -14.20 7.64 -1.99
N VAL A 22 -15.12 6.93 -1.32
CA VAL A 22 -14.78 5.87 -0.35
C VAL A 22 -14.14 4.66 -1.03
N SER A 23 -14.68 4.23 -2.18
CA SER A 23 -14.15 3.07 -2.92
C SER A 23 -12.76 3.29 -3.50
N GLN A 24 -12.37 4.54 -3.77
CA GLN A 24 -11.05 4.87 -4.34
C GLN A 24 -10.00 5.29 -3.30
N LYS A 25 -10.32 5.24 -1.99
CA LYS A 25 -9.41 5.71 -0.93
C LYS A 25 -8.05 5.01 -0.97
N GLU A 26 -8.03 3.70 -1.17
CA GLU A 26 -6.80 2.91 -1.24
C GLU A 26 -5.91 3.35 -2.41
N THR A 27 -6.51 3.59 -3.59
CA THR A 27 -5.78 4.08 -4.78
C THR A 27 -5.20 5.47 -4.55
N MET A 28 -5.95 6.36 -3.88
CA MET A 28 -5.48 7.71 -3.57
C MET A 28 -4.29 7.69 -2.61
N LEU A 29 -4.36 6.95 -1.51
CA LEU A 29 -3.33 6.94 -0.47
C LEU A 29 -1.94 6.56 -1.00
N VAL A 30 -1.86 5.57 -1.89
CA VAL A 30 -0.57 5.10 -2.44
C VAL A 30 0.07 6.09 -3.40
N HIS A 31 -0.74 6.84 -4.17
CA HIS A 31 -0.21 7.76 -5.18
C HIS A 31 0.54 8.95 -4.57
N TYR A 32 0.28 9.25 -3.29
CA TYR A 32 0.97 10.33 -2.57
C TYR A 32 2.34 9.92 -2.00
N TYR A 33 2.67 8.62 -1.95
CA TYR A 33 3.97 8.17 -1.46
C TYR A 33 4.95 7.97 -2.63
N PRO A 34 6.16 8.55 -2.55
CA PRO A 34 7.20 8.27 -3.53
C PRO A 34 7.54 6.78 -3.51
N SER A 35 7.63 6.16 -4.69
CA SER A 35 8.02 4.76 -4.83
C SER A 35 9.35 4.64 -5.55
N VAL A 36 10.17 3.70 -5.10
CA VAL A 36 11.47 3.38 -5.68
C VAL A 36 11.53 1.90 -5.99
N THR A 37 12.33 1.52 -6.97
CA THR A 37 12.56 0.13 -7.35
C THR A 37 14.06 -0.14 -7.41
N ALA A 38 14.47 -1.34 -7.02
CA ALA A 38 15.84 -1.79 -7.23
C ALA A 38 16.02 -2.15 -8.71
N LEU A 39 17.05 -1.60 -9.36
CA LEU A 39 17.39 -1.92 -10.75
C LEU A 39 18.41 -3.07 -10.86
N SER A 40 19.28 -3.19 -9.86
CA SER A 40 20.29 -4.24 -9.77
C SER A 40 20.64 -4.48 -8.31
N VAL A 41 20.87 -5.75 -7.96
CA VAL A 41 21.34 -6.16 -6.63
C VAL A 41 22.58 -7.01 -6.83
N SER A 42 23.65 -6.71 -6.11
CA SER A 42 24.88 -7.52 -6.13
C SER A 42 24.63 -8.90 -5.48
N GLU A 43 25.31 -9.94 -5.95
CA GLU A 43 25.09 -11.32 -5.48
C GLU A 43 25.41 -11.54 -4.00
N ASP A 44 26.21 -10.66 -3.40
CA ASP A 44 26.64 -10.70 -2.00
C ASP A 44 25.65 -10.04 -1.02
N VAL A 45 24.58 -9.40 -1.52
CA VAL A 45 23.63 -8.66 -0.68
C VAL A 45 22.45 -9.54 -0.28
N THR A 46 22.25 -9.72 1.02
CA THR A 46 21.12 -10.50 1.57
C THR A 46 19.93 -9.60 1.91
N TYR A 47 18.72 -10.18 1.97
CA TYR A 47 17.51 -9.45 2.37
C TYR A 47 17.63 -8.80 3.75
N SER A 48 18.22 -9.51 4.72
CA SER A 48 18.49 -8.99 6.06
C SER A 48 19.32 -7.71 6.01
N ASP A 49 20.35 -7.67 5.17
CA ASP A 49 21.25 -6.52 5.03
C ASP A 49 20.51 -5.31 4.47
N VAL A 50 19.65 -5.54 3.47
CA VAL A 50 18.80 -4.48 2.89
C VAL A 50 17.77 -3.99 3.91
N ARG A 51 17.11 -4.91 4.63
CA ARG A 51 16.12 -4.58 5.64
C ARG A 51 16.72 -3.70 6.72
N GLN A 52 17.85 -4.12 7.30
CA GLN A 52 18.54 -3.37 8.34
C GLN A 52 18.97 -1.98 7.85
N ARG A 53 19.53 -1.88 6.64
CA ARG A 53 19.91 -0.57 6.07
C ARG A 53 18.72 0.36 5.85
N LEU A 54 17.58 -0.18 5.41
CA LEU A 54 16.35 0.61 5.24
C LEU A 54 15.80 1.07 6.60
N GLU A 55 15.91 0.24 7.63
CA GLU A 55 15.52 0.61 8.99
C GLU A 55 16.40 1.72 9.55
N ASP A 56 17.72 1.59 9.44
CA ASP A 56 18.67 2.63 9.84
C ASP A 56 18.43 3.94 9.06
N TYR A 57 18.20 3.84 7.75
CA TYR A 57 17.93 5.00 6.90
C TYR A 57 16.62 5.70 7.27
N SER A 58 15.58 4.94 7.62
CA SER A 58 14.29 5.48 8.07
C SER A 58 14.43 6.32 9.34
N GLN A 59 15.29 5.88 10.28
CA GLN A 59 15.60 6.61 11.51
C GLN A 59 16.42 7.87 11.23
N GLN A 60 17.42 7.78 10.34
CA GLN A 60 18.28 8.92 9.99
C GLN A 60 17.51 10.05 9.30
N THR A 61 16.47 9.70 8.54
CA THR A 61 15.69 10.65 7.74
C THR A 61 14.35 11.02 8.37
N ASP A 62 14.05 10.51 9.58
CA ASP A 62 12.74 10.66 10.24
C ASP A 62 11.57 10.38 9.29
N SER A 63 11.68 9.27 8.56
CA SER A 63 10.77 8.92 7.46
C SER A 63 10.19 7.52 7.65
N ILE A 64 8.98 7.28 7.12
CA ILE A 64 8.36 5.95 7.12
C ILE A 64 8.66 5.27 5.79
N ILE A 65 9.31 4.11 5.84
CA ILE A 65 9.69 3.33 4.67
C ILE A 65 9.02 1.97 4.77
N ALA A 66 8.28 1.61 3.72
CA ALA A 66 7.62 0.31 3.64
C ALA A 66 7.65 -0.25 2.23
N ARG A 67 7.71 -1.58 2.12
CA ARG A 67 7.56 -2.30 0.86
C ARG A 67 6.12 -2.75 0.70
N ARG A 68 5.49 -2.41 -0.43
CA ARG A 68 4.18 -2.95 -0.77
C ARG A 68 4.29 -4.41 -1.18
N VAL A 69 3.56 -5.28 -0.48
CA VAL A 69 3.35 -6.68 -0.80
C VAL A 69 2.00 -6.81 -1.50
N ILE A 70 1.98 -7.49 -2.65
CA ILE A 70 0.78 -7.70 -3.45
C ILE A 70 0.53 -9.19 -3.51
N GLU A 71 -0.56 -9.63 -2.87
CA GLU A 71 -0.96 -11.03 -2.86
C GLU A 71 -2.26 -11.23 -3.65
N PRO A 72 -2.40 -12.36 -4.35
CA PRO A 72 -3.67 -12.72 -4.95
C PRO A 72 -4.71 -12.97 -3.84
N SER A 73 -5.85 -12.30 -3.95
CA SER A 73 -6.95 -12.47 -3.01
C SER A 73 -7.76 -13.72 -3.34
N THR A 74 -8.31 -14.38 -2.33
CA THR A 74 -9.20 -15.54 -2.46
C THR A 74 -10.48 -15.24 -3.23
N SER A 75 -10.88 -13.97 -3.32
CA SER A 75 -12.04 -13.49 -4.08
C SER A 75 -11.74 -13.14 -5.54
N GLY A 76 -10.52 -13.42 -6.03
CA GLY A 76 -10.08 -13.09 -7.39
C GLY A 76 -9.55 -11.66 -7.58
N GLY A 77 -9.42 -10.89 -6.49
CA GLY A 77 -8.79 -9.57 -6.46
C GLY A 77 -7.29 -9.59 -6.13
N ARG A 78 -6.73 -8.42 -5.83
CA ARG A 78 -5.38 -8.27 -5.25
C ARG A 78 -5.53 -7.68 -3.85
N THR A 79 -4.83 -8.24 -2.89
CA THR A 79 -4.70 -7.69 -1.54
C THR A 79 -3.40 -6.89 -1.47
N PHE A 80 -3.48 -5.68 -0.91
CA PHE A 80 -2.34 -4.78 -0.73
C PHE A 80 -1.98 -4.68 0.74
N SER A 81 -0.76 -5.03 1.07
CA SER A 81 -0.22 -4.97 2.42
C SER A 81 1.17 -4.36 2.39
N TYR A 82 1.69 -3.92 3.54
CA TYR A 82 2.93 -3.17 3.62
C TYR A 82 3.85 -3.75 4.68
N ASP A 83 5.03 -4.18 4.24
CA ASP A 83 6.12 -4.60 5.11
C ASP A 83 6.87 -3.36 5.58
N ASN A 84 6.69 -3.01 6.86
CA ASN A 84 7.24 -1.81 7.47
C ASN A 84 8.72 -2.00 7.83
N PHE A 85 9.57 -1.06 7.42
CA PHE A 85 10.98 -1.00 7.79
C PHE A 85 11.26 0.10 8.81
N SER A 86 10.24 0.80 9.31
CA SER A 86 10.40 1.86 10.30
C SER A 86 9.94 1.40 11.68
N GLN A 87 10.53 1.99 12.73
CA GLN A 87 10.07 1.76 14.11
C GLN A 87 8.70 2.40 14.38
N THR A 88 8.31 3.39 13.59
CA THR A 88 7.01 4.07 13.66
C THR A 88 5.95 3.21 12.95
N PRO A 89 4.73 3.10 13.50
CA PRO A 89 3.65 2.38 12.84
C PRO A 89 3.26 3.03 11.51
N LEU A 90 2.73 2.20 10.60
CA LEU A 90 2.24 2.68 9.31
C LEU A 90 1.12 3.72 9.48
N PRO A 91 1.04 4.72 8.58
CA PRO A 91 -0.08 5.65 8.54
C PRO A 91 -1.43 4.95 8.45
N ARG A 92 -2.46 5.57 9.05
CA ARG A 92 -3.82 5.04 9.05
C ARG A 92 -4.31 4.78 7.63
N GLY A 93 -4.88 3.60 7.41
CA GLY A 93 -5.41 3.16 6.11
C GLY A 93 -4.44 2.33 5.28
N LEU A 94 -3.21 2.10 5.75
CA LEU A 94 -2.31 1.09 5.20
C LEU A 94 -2.37 -0.18 6.07
N GLU A 95 -2.58 -1.34 5.44
CA GLU A 95 -2.57 -2.62 6.14
C GLU A 95 -1.14 -3.12 6.33
N GLU A 96 -0.77 -3.44 7.56
CA GLU A 96 0.54 -4.03 7.85
C GLU A 96 0.61 -5.47 7.38
N PHE A 97 1.70 -5.79 6.70
CA PHE A 97 1.93 -7.14 6.22
C PHE A 97 2.30 -8.07 7.38
N GLN A 98 1.43 -9.03 7.65
CA GLN A 98 1.74 -10.11 8.58
C GLN A 98 2.56 -11.16 7.84
N ALA A 99 3.86 -11.21 8.12
CA ALA A 99 4.77 -12.18 7.52
C ALA A 99 4.28 -13.61 7.79
N SER A 100 3.72 -14.25 6.76
CA SER A 100 3.67 -15.70 6.73
C SER A 100 5.03 -16.24 6.28
N GLU A 101 5.39 -17.41 6.78
CA GLU A 101 6.67 -18.13 6.59
C GLU A 101 7.16 -18.24 5.12
N LYS A 102 6.33 -17.91 4.13
CA LYS A 102 6.62 -17.99 2.68
C LYS A 102 7.39 -16.81 2.08
N VAL A 103 7.62 -15.72 2.81
CA VAL A 103 7.97 -14.41 2.21
C VAL A 103 9.48 -14.20 2.04
N GLU A 104 10.30 -14.90 2.82
CA GLU A 104 11.76 -14.78 2.78
C GLU A 104 12.34 -15.14 1.38
N SER A 105 11.62 -15.95 0.60
CA SER A 105 12.05 -16.47 -0.70
C SER A 105 11.65 -15.63 -1.92
N ALA A 106 10.77 -14.62 -1.77
CA ALA A 106 10.06 -14.03 -2.92
C ALA A 106 10.78 -12.86 -3.62
N LEU A 107 11.85 -12.32 -3.03
CA LEU A 107 12.60 -11.18 -3.60
C LEU A 107 13.48 -11.54 -4.80
N LEU A 108 13.68 -12.84 -5.06
CA LEU A 108 14.43 -13.34 -6.22
C LEU A 108 13.52 -13.70 -7.40
N THR A 109 12.37 -13.03 -7.56
CA THR A 109 11.68 -13.07 -8.84
C THR A 109 12.50 -12.25 -9.84
N LYS A 110 13.56 -12.87 -10.39
CA LYS A 110 14.24 -12.42 -11.59
C LYS A 110 13.18 -12.31 -12.68
N TYR A 111 12.86 -11.09 -13.09
CA TYR A 111 12.31 -10.85 -14.41
C TYR A 111 13.40 -11.04 -15.46
#